data_AF-A0A937VB16-F1
#
_entry.id   AF-A0A937VB16-F1
#
_cell.length_a   1.000
_cell.length_b   1.000
_cell.length_c   1.000
_cell.angle_alpha   90.00
_cell.angle_beta   90.00
_cell.angle_gamma   90.00
#
_symmetry.space_group_name_H-M   'P 1'
#
loop_
_entity.id
_entity.type
_entity.pdbx_description
1 polymer ?
#
loop_
_entity_poly.entity_id
_entity_poly.type
_entity_poly.pdbx_seq_one_letter_code
_entity_poly.pdbx_strand_id
1 'polypeptide(L)' 'MTTARRLATFSIVAFDPDSQAWGIAVASKFPAVGAVVPWVQAGAGAVATQSYANTRYGPEGLSL' A
#
# COMPACT_ATOMS: atom_id res chain seq x y z
N MET A 1 31.19 9.74 11.11
CA MET A 1 30.10 9.46 10.16
C MET A 1 28.82 9.24 10.96
N THR A 2 27.95 10.24 11.04
CA THR A 2 26.63 10.07 11.65
C THR A 2 25.78 9.28 10.65
N THR A 3 25.39 8.06 10.99
CA THR A 3 24.49 7.26 10.15
C THR A 3 23.17 8.00 10.05
N ALA A 4 22.90 8.64 8.92
CA ALA A 4 21.62 9.31 8.70
C ALA A 4 20.52 8.25 8.78
N ARG A 5 19.59 8.40 9.73
CA ARG A 5 18.44 7.50 9.87
C ARG A 5 17.60 7.57 8.59
N ARG A 6 17.66 6.54 7.75
CA ARG A 6 16.79 6.43 6.57
C ARG A 6 15.35 6.31 7.02
N LEU A 7 14.56 7.34 6.78
CA LEU A 7 13.11 7.24 6.79
C LEU A 7 12.72 6.54 5.49
N ALA A 8 12.03 5.41 5.62
CA ALA A 8 11.56 4.64 4.48
C ALA A 8 10.14 4.16 4.75
N THR A 9 9.37 4.09 3.66
CA THR A 9 8.07 3.41 3.61
C THR A 9 8.26 2.22 2.70
N PHE A 10 7.77 1.06 3.13
CA PHE A 10 7.81 -0.18 2.35
C PHE A 10 6.39 -0.71 2.23
N SER A 11 6.03 -1.20 1.05
CA SER A 11 4.74 -1.83 0.80
C SER A 11 4.92 -3.09 -0.05
N ILE A 12 4.04 -4.07 0.15
CA ILE A 12 3.99 -5.30 -0.63
C ILE A 12 2.53 -5.61 -1.00
N VAL A 13 2.32 -6.07 -2.23
CA VAL A 13 1.06 -6.62 -2.73
C VAL A 13 1.31 -8.07 -3.13
N ALA A 14 0.37 -8.95 -2.80
CA ALA A 14 0.40 -10.34 -3.19
C ALA A 14 -1.02 -10.81 -3.58
N PHE A 15 -1.07 -11.80 -4.46
CA PHE A 15 -2.29 -12.52 -4.82
C PHE A 15 -2.12 -14.00 -4.47
N ASP A 16 -3.08 -14.55 -3.76
CA ASP A 16 -3.18 -15.99 -3.52
C ASP A 16 -4.20 -16.61 -4.52
N PRO A 17 -3.75 -17.44 -5.48
CA PRO A 17 -4.64 -18.04 -6.46
C PRO A 17 -5.57 -19.10 -5.89
N ASP A 18 -5.22 -19.77 -4.78
CA ASP A 18 -6.03 -20.84 -4.21
C ASP A 18 -7.28 -20.27 -3.51
N SER A 19 -7.11 -19.15 -2.78
CA SER A 19 -8.22 -18.43 -2.14
C SER A 19 -8.83 -17.30 -2.99
N GLN A 20 -8.25 -17.03 -4.16
CA GLN A 20 -8.59 -15.90 -5.04
C GLN A 20 -8.59 -14.54 -4.29
N ALA A 21 -7.62 -14.34 -3.39
CA ALA A 21 -7.57 -13.18 -2.52
C ALA A 21 -6.37 -12.27 -2.80
N TRP A 22 -6.61 -10.96 -2.70
CA TRP A 22 -5.56 -9.95 -2.72
C TRP A 22 -5.16 -9.56 -1.29
N GLY A 23 -3.86 -9.50 -1.04
CA GLY A 23 -3.27 -9.03 0.20
C GLY A 23 -2.38 -7.81 -0.04
N ILE A 24 -2.42 -6.86 0.88
CA ILE A 24 -1.56 -5.68 0.87
C ILE A 24 -1.10 -5.34 2.28
N ALA A 25 0.18 -5.01 2.43
CA ALA A 25 0.77 -4.56 3.69
C ALA A 25 1.69 -3.36 3.47
N VAL A 26 1.75 -2.47 4.46
CA VAL A 26 2.61 -1.29 4.46
C VAL A 26 3.25 -1.10 5.83
N ALA A 27 4.53 -0.73 5.83
CA ALA A 27 5.27 -0.33 7.02
C ALA A 27 5.85 1.08 6.79
N SER A 28 5.61 1.99 7.73
CA SER A 28 6.12 3.36 7.66
C SER A 28 6.30 3.94 9.06
N LYS A 29 7.15 4.97 9.17
CA LYS A 29 7.17 5.85 10.34
C LYS A 29 5.94 6.78 10.39
N PHE A 30 5.21 6.93 9.29
CA PHE A 30 4.01 7.75 9.24
C PHE A 30 2.89 7.14 10.12
N PRO A 31 2.35 7.87 11.11
CA PRO A 31 1.28 7.37 11.95
C PRO A 31 0.05 6.97 11.14
N ALA A 32 -0.58 5.84 11.49
CA ALA A 32 -1.80 5.36 10.84
C ALA A 32 -1.69 5.20 9.30
N VAL A 33 -0.50 4.86 8.77
CA VAL A 33 -0.27 4.65 7.32
C VAL A 33 -1.27 3.69 6.66
N GLY A 34 -1.81 2.74 7.42
CA GLY A 34 -2.83 1.79 6.97
C GLY A 34 -4.15 2.44 6.51
N ALA A 35 -4.43 3.68 6.92
CA ALA A 35 -5.62 4.41 6.48
C ALA A 35 -5.43 5.15 5.14
N VAL A 36 -4.20 5.21 4.61
CA VAL A 36 -3.84 6.14 3.53
C VAL A 36 -3.21 5.44 2.33
N VAL A 37 -2.32 4.47 2.59
CA VAL A 37 -1.51 3.83 1.54
C VAL A 37 -2.14 2.56 0.97
N PRO A 38 -2.62 1.60 1.78
CA PRO A 38 -3.08 0.34 1.24
C PRO A 38 -4.56 0.41 0.84
N TRP A 39 -4.85 0.03 -0.40
CA TRP A 39 -6.20 -0.11 -0.94
C TRP A 39 -6.38 -1.51 -1.48
N VAL A 40 -7.54 -2.13 -1.21
CA VAL A 40 -7.88 -3.47 -1.69
C VAL A 40 -9.38 -3.57 -1.91
N GLN A 41 -9.78 -4.19 -3.00
CA GLN A 41 -11.18 -4.47 -3.31
C GLN A 41 -11.31 -5.85 -3.96
N ALA A 42 -12.25 -6.65 -3.44
CA ALA A 42 -12.56 -7.97 -3.99
C ALA A 42 -12.97 -7.87 -5.47
N GLY A 43 -12.44 -8.76 -6.31
CA GLY A 43 -12.70 -8.77 -7.75
C GLY A 43 -12.01 -7.68 -8.57
N ALA A 44 -11.33 -6.71 -7.94
CA ALA A 44 -10.60 -5.65 -8.63
C ALA A 44 -9.08 -5.78 -8.45
N GLY A 45 -8.59 -5.85 -7.20
CA GLY A 45 -7.15 -5.92 -6.93
C GLY A 45 -6.73 -5.25 -5.63
N ALA A 46 -5.43 -4.96 -5.53
CA ALA A 46 -4.84 -4.15 -4.47
C ALA A 46 -3.81 -3.16 -5.02
N VAL A 47 -3.75 -1.96 -4.45
CA VAL A 47 -2.82 -0.90 -4.86
C VAL A 47 -2.23 -0.19 -3.64
N ALA A 48 -0.92 0.08 -3.70
CA ALA A 48 -0.20 0.84 -2.67
C ALA A 48 0.14 2.25 -3.19
N THR A 49 -0.60 3.26 -2.74
CA THR A 49 -0.35 4.66 -3.14
C THR A 49 0.67 5.30 -2.21
N GLN A 50 1.94 4.88 -2.32
CA GLN A 50 3.05 5.39 -1.48
C GLN A 50 3.75 6.62 -2.08
N SER A 51 4.55 7.33 -1.27
CA SER A 51 5.21 8.62 -1.56
C SER A 51 4.24 9.81 -1.65
N TYR A 52 4.15 10.61 -0.57
CA TYR A 52 3.18 11.70 -0.39
C TYR A 52 1.68 11.30 -0.42
N ALA A 53 1.36 10.04 -0.71
CA ALA A 53 0.08 9.36 -0.50
C ALA A 53 -1.17 10.20 -0.85
N ASN A 54 -1.34 10.54 -2.13
CA ASN A 54 -2.60 11.08 -2.63
C ASN A 54 -3.67 9.98 -2.61
N THR A 55 -4.64 10.09 -1.69
CA THR A 55 -5.68 9.08 -1.46
C THR A 55 -6.62 8.89 -2.66
N ARG A 56 -6.67 9.82 -3.60
CA ARG A 56 -7.48 9.67 -4.83
C ARG A 56 -7.01 8.51 -5.71
N TYR A 57 -5.70 8.23 -5.72
CA TYR A 57 -5.14 7.17 -6.55
C TYR A 57 -5.53 5.76 -6.12
N GLY A 58 -6.04 5.58 -4.89
CA GLY A 58 -6.47 4.28 -4.40
C GLY A 58 -7.71 3.78 -5.15
N PRO A 59 -8.85 4.48 -5.03
CA PRO A 59 -10.06 4.16 -5.77
C PRO A 59 -9.88 4.21 -7.29
N GLU A 60 -9.13 5.20 -7.80
CA GLU A 60 -8.86 5.31 -9.25
C GLU A 60 -8.07 4.09 -9.75
N GLY A 61 -7.03 3.67 -9.04
CA GLY A 61 -6.23 2.49 -9.40
C GLY A 61 -7.01 1.17 -9.35
N LEU A 62 -8.00 1.06 -8.46
CA LEU A 62 -8.88 -0.11 -8.38
C LEU A 62 -9.97 -0.13 -9.48
N SER A 63 -10.11 0.95 -10.26
CA SER A 63 -11.13 1.08 -11.31
C SER A 63 -10.61 0.93 -12.75
N LEU A 64 -9.30 0.70 -12.91
CA LEU A 64 -8.64 0.44 -14.19
C LEU A 64 -8.88 -0.99 -14.66
#